data_AF-A0A1C2J1R3-F1
#
_entry.id   AF-A0A1C2J1R3-F1
#
_cell.length_a   1.000
_cell.length_b   1.000
_cell.length_c   1.000
_cell.angle_alpha   90.00
_cell.angle_beta   90.00
_cell.angle_gamma   90.00
#
_symmetry.space_group_name_H-M   'P 1'
#
loop_
_entity.id
_entity.type
_entity.pdbx_description
1 polymer ?
#
loop_
_entity_poly.entity_id
_entity_poly.type
_entity_poly.pdbx_seq_one_letter_code
_entity_poly.pdbx_strand_id
1 'polypeptide(L)'
;MSHQEKQPAESKHRKTRHYTRHFAICCESMEGREVVPGFTGYATREKAERALGSLDHAMQAHRQVGMGGFMPGFYEFTVVDLREEPDL
;
A
#
# COMPACT_ATOMS: atom_id res chain seq x y z
N MET A 1 56.16 22.41 9.11
CA MET A 1 55.24 22.82 8.03
C MET A 1 53.97 22.03 8.21
N SER A 2 52.91 22.70 8.65
CA SER A 2 51.61 22.10 8.98
C SER A 2 50.86 21.76 7.70
N HIS A 3 50.58 20.49 7.45
CA HIS A 3 49.61 20.10 6.43
C HIS A 3 48.39 19.45 7.09
N GLN A 4 47.41 20.33 7.19
CA GLN A 4 46.02 20.23 7.58
C GLN A 4 45.30 19.02 6.95
N GLU A 5 44.53 18.35 7.82
CA GLU A 5 43.52 17.34 7.51
C GLU A 5 42.70 17.68 6.25
N LYS A 6 42.52 16.68 5.38
CA LYS A 6 41.36 16.62 4.49
C LYS A 6 40.53 15.41 4.88
N GLN A 7 39.56 15.64 5.74
CA GLN A 7 38.45 14.72 5.94
C GLN A 7 37.73 14.55 4.58
N PRO A 8 37.47 13.31 4.10
CA PRO A 8 36.63 13.14 2.92
C PRO A 8 35.21 13.53 3.29
N ALA A 9 34.67 14.47 2.51
CA ALA A 9 33.34 15.02 2.65
C ALA A 9 32.29 13.90 2.79
N GLU A 10 31.50 13.98 3.87
CA GLU A 10 30.25 13.25 4.01
C GLU A 10 29.45 13.36 2.71
N SER A 11 29.28 12.23 2.02
CA SER A 11 28.30 12.09 0.95
C SER A 11 26.90 12.14 1.58
N LYS A 12 26.43 13.35 1.87
CA LYS A 12 25.03 13.65 2.21
C LYS A 12 24.19 13.54 0.94
N HIS A 13 23.99 12.31 0.51
CA HIS A 13 22.96 11.94 -0.45
C HIS A 13 22.28 10.65 0.03
N ARG A 14 21.92 10.62 1.33
CA ARG A 14 20.77 9.82 1.76
C ARG A 14 19.53 10.50 1.18
N LYS A 15 19.27 10.24 -0.11
CA LYS A 15 17.95 10.44 -0.73
C LYS A 15 16.98 9.70 0.19
N THR A 16 16.35 10.42 1.10
CA THR A 16 15.07 10.00 1.65
C THR A 16 14.19 9.83 0.43
N ARG A 17 14.02 8.59 -0.01
CA ARG A 17 12.92 8.24 -0.90
C ARG A 17 11.68 8.59 -0.09
N HIS A 18 11.22 9.83 -0.22
CA HIS A 18 9.82 10.16 0.02
C HIS A 18 9.10 9.27 -0.97
N TYR A 19 8.71 8.08 -0.51
CA TYR A 19 7.89 7.18 -1.29
C TYR A 19 6.57 7.92 -1.47
N THR A 20 6.40 8.79 -2.47
CA THR A 20 5.17 9.59 -2.66
C THR A 20 3.89 8.76 -2.89
N ARG A 21 3.99 7.45 -2.67
CA ARG A 21 3.12 6.34 -2.97
C ARG A 21 2.96 5.54 -1.69
N HIS A 22 2.12 6.03 -0.79
CA HIS A 22 1.91 5.47 0.54
C HIS A 22 0.53 4.85 0.72
N PHE A 23 -0.40 5.08 -0.20
CA PHE A 23 -1.74 4.53 -0.07
C PHE A 23 -1.79 3.11 -0.65
N ALA A 24 -2.53 2.23 0.03
CA ALA A 24 -2.78 0.86 -0.38
C ALA A 24 -4.22 0.46 -0.06
N ILE A 25 -4.69 -0.61 -0.70
CA ILE A 25 -5.94 -1.25 -0.34
C ILE A 25 -5.63 -2.38 0.63
N CYS A 26 -6.33 -2.41 1.76
CA CYS A 26 -6.29 -3.51 2.70
C CYS A 26 -7.60 -4.28 2.68
N CYS A 27 -7.48 -5.56 3.02
CA CYS A 27 -8.58 -6.46 3.24
C CYS A 27 -8.63 -6.77 4.75
N GLU A 28 -9.77 -6.56 5.37
CA GLU A 28 -10.04 -6.99 6.74
C GLU A 28 -10.77 -8.32 6.73
N SER A 29 -10.22 -9.29 7.46
CA SER A 29 -10.79 -10.62 7.67
C SER A 29 -10.85 -10.94 9.16
N MET A 30 -11.44 -12.09 9.53
CA MET A 30 -11.41 -12.56 10.92
C MET A 30 -9.99 -12.86 11.44
N GLU A 31 -9.02 -13.07 10.54
CA GLU A 31 -7.63 -13.36 10.88
C GLU A 31 -6.78 -12.09 11.05
N GLY A 32 -7.31 -10.94 10.61
CA GLY A 32 -6.65 -9.65 10.71
C GLY A 32 -6.80 -8.79 9.46
N ARG A 33 -6.06 -7.68 9.44
CA ARG A 33 -5.96 -6.79 8.28
C ARG A 33 -4.69 -7.08 7.51
N GLU A 34 -4.80 -7.22 6.19
CA GLU A 34 -3.68 -7.46 5.30
C GLU A 34 -3.74 -6.56 4.05
N VAL A 35 -2.58 -6.19 3.53
CA VAL A 35 -2.49 -5.42 2.29
C VAL A 35 -2.80 -6.32 1.09
N VAL A 36 -3.72 -5.89 0.22
CA VAL A 36 -4.06 -6.65 -0.98
C VAL A 36 -2.89 -6.59 -1.98
N PRO A 37 -2.30 -7.74 -2.35
CA PRO A 37 -1.20 -7.77 -3.30
C PRO A 37 -1.57 -7.12 -4.63
N GLY A 38 -0.70 -6.25 -5.13
CA GLY A 38 -0.92 -5.52 -6.40
C GLY A 38 -1.76 -4.25 -6.28
N PHE A 39 -2.39 -3.97 -5.12
CA PHE A 39 -3.12 -2.74 -4.85
C PHE A 39 -2.37 -1.85 -3.85
N THR A 40 -1.11 -1.54 -4.16
CA THR A 40 -0.22 -0.75 -3.29
C THR A 40 0.47 0.38 -4.05
N GLY A 41 1.03 1.34 -3.31
CA GLY A 41 1.84 2.40 -3.90
C GLY A 41 1.03 3.44 -4.68
N TYR A 42 -0.20 3.72 -4.25
CA TYR A 42 -0.99 4.81 -4.79
C TYR A 42 -0.48 6.15 -4.25
N ALA A 43 -0.37 7.14 -5.14
CA ALA A 43 0.15 8.47 -4.79
C ALA A 43 -0.84 9.33 -4.00
N THR A 44 -2.14 9.07 -4.15
CA THR A 44 -3.23 9.79 -3.48
C THR A 44 -4.28 8.79 -3.02
N ARG A 45 -5.00 9.15 -1.94
CA ARG A 45 -6.13 8.38 -1.42
C ARG A 45 -7.20 8.17 -2.50
N GLU A 46 -7.56 9.24 -3.22
CA GLU A 46 -8.56 9.19 -4.30
C GLU A 46 -8.23 8.14 -5.38
N LYS A 47 -6.94 7.99 -5.75
CA LYS A 47 -6.54 6.96 -6.72
C LYS A 47 -6.71 5.55 -6.16
N ALA A 48 -6.40 5.35 -4.89
CA ALA A 48 -6.63 4.09 -4.21
C ALA A 48 -8.12 3.79 -4.07
N GLU A 49 -8.95 4.79 -3.75
CA GLU A 49 -10.42 4.66 -3.64
C GLU A 49 -11.06 4.32 -4.99
N ARG A 50 -10.56 4.90 -6.08
CA ARG A 50 -11.02 4.53 -7.43
C ARG A 50 -10.64 3.09 -7.80
N ALA A 51 -9.44 2.65 -7.41
CA ALA A 51 -9.01 1.27 -7.59
C ALA A 51 -9.85 0.31 -6.72
N LEU A 52 -10.19 0.72 -5.49
CA LEU A 52 -11.08 0.00 -4.58
C LEU A 52 -12.48 -0.17 -5.18
N GLY A 53 -13.09 0.89 -5.71
CA GLY A 53 -14.38 0.77 -6.39
C GLY A 53 -14.34 -0.18 -7.60
N SER A 54 -13.21 -0.22 -8.30
CA SER A 54 -13.01 -1.17 -9.42
C SER A 54 -12.86 -2.60 -8.94
N LEU A 55 -12.12 -2.82 -7.84
CA LEU A 55 -11.96 -4.11 -7.19
C LEU A 55 -13.31 -4.63 -6.66
N ASP A 56 -14.07 -3.78 -5.96
CA ASP A 56 -15.38 -4.14 -5.42
C ASP A 56 -16.35 -4.54 -6.54
N HIS A 57 -16.39 -3.77 -7.63
CA HIS A 57 -17.20 -4.11 -8.80
C HIS A 57 -16.77 -5.45 -9.44
N ALA A 58 -15.47 -5.70 -9.57
CA ALA A 58 -14.96 -6.97 -10.08
C ALA A 58 -15.32 -8.16 -9.16
N MET A 59 -15.23 -7.97 -7.83
CA MET A 59 -15.61 -8.97 -6.84
C MET A 59 -17.11 -9.24 -6.85
N GLN A 60 -17.95 -8.21 -7.01
CA GLN A 60 -19.39 -8.37 -7.19
C GLN A 60 -19.72 -9.13 -8.48
N ALA A 61 -19.10 -8.78 -9.60
CA ALA A 61 -19.28 -9.48 -10.86
C ALA A 61 -18.86 -10.96 -10.74
N HIS A 62 -17.72 -11.23 -10.11
CA HIS A 62 -17.22 -12.59 -9.85
C HIS A 62 -18.21 -13.42 -9.01
N ARG A 63 -18.83 -12.82 -7.98
CA ARG A 63 -19.90 -13.46 -7.19
C ARG A 63 -21.14 -13.78 -8.03
N GLN A 64 -21.53 -12.88 -8.95
CA GLN A 64 -22.71 -13.07 -9.80
C GLN A 64 -22.52 -14.17 -10.85
N VAL A 65 -21.33 -14.28 -11.45
CA VAL A 65 -21.06 -15.26 -12.51
C VAL A 65 -20.76 -16.67 -11.98
N GLY A 66 -20.74 -16.88 -10.66
CA GLY A 66 -20.54 -18.19 -10.04
C GLY A 66 -19.17 -18.82 -10.29
N MET A 67 -18.24 -18.09 -10.92
CA MET A 67 -16.87 -18.53 -11.15
C MET A 67 -16.04 -18.18 -9.92
N GLY A 68 -16.27 -18.84 -8.80
CA GLY A 68 -15.54 -18.53 -7.58
C GLY A 68 -16.12 -19.27 -6.39
N GLY A 69 -15.32 -20.13 -5.78
CA GLY A 69 -15.69 -20.81 -4.55
C GLY A 69 -16.29 -19.82 -3.55
N PHE A 70 -17.39 -20.23 -2.93
CA PHE A 70 -18.00 -19.57 -1.79
C PHE A 70 -16.86 -19.13 -0.85
N MET A 71 -16.62 -17.83 -0.75
CA MET A 71 -15.79 -17.25 0.30
C MET A 71 -16.74 -16.71 1.37
N PRO A 72 -17.14 -17.55 2.35
CA PRO A 72 -17.90 -17.11 3.49
C PRO A 72 -16.99 -16.27 4.38
N GLY A 73 -17.08 -14.96 4.20
CA GLY A 73 -16.37 -14.00 5.03
C GLY A 73 -16.82 -12.60 4.63
N PHE A 74 -17.18 -11.79 5.61
CA PHE A 74 -17.27 -10.35 5.41
C PHE A 74 -15.84 -9.85 5.23
N TYR A 75 -15.37 -9.81 3.98
CA TYR A 75 -14.14 -9.11 3.63
C TYR A 75 -14.50 -7.65 3.42
N GLU A 76 -14.05 -6.79 4.33
CA GLU A 76 -14.16 -5.34 4.18
C GLU A 76 -12.87 -4.82 3.55
N PHE A 77 -13.00 -4.13 2.41
CA PHE A 77 -11.85 -3.53 1.74
C PHE A 77 -11.78 -2.04 2.05
N THR A 78 -10.64 -1.57 2.52
CA THR A 78 -10.43 -0.18 2.91
C THR A 78 -9.16 0.40 2.31
N VAL A 79 -9.11 1.72 2.16
CA VAL A 79 -7.89 2.42 1.77
C VAL A 79 -7.16 2.89 3.02
N VAL A 80 -5.89 2.50 3.14
CA VAL A 80 -5.01 2.89 4.24
C VAL A 80 -3.85 3.72 3.74
N ASP A 81 -3.30 4.57 4.62
CA ASP A 81 -1.98 5.17 4.44
C ASP A 81 -0.96 4.31 5.21
N LEU A 82 -0.03 3.69 4.48
CA LEU A 82 1.02 2.82 5.05
C LEU A 82 1.99 3.57 5.97
N ARG A 83 1.93 4.91 6.05
CA ARG A 83 2.67 5.69 7.04
C ARG A 83 1.97 5.74 8.39
N GLU A 84 0.65 5.66 8.40
CA GLU A 84 -0.17 5.71 9.61
C GLU A 84 -0.30 4.30 10.22
N GLU A 85 -0.19 3.26 9.39
CA GLU A 85 -0.28 1.86 9.80
C GLU A 85 1.03 1.11 9.45
N PRO A 86 2.11 1.28 10.23
CA PRO A 86 3.42 0.67 9.93
C PRO A 86 3.48 -0.85 10.17
N ASP A 87 2.49 -1.39 10.88
CA ASP A 87 2.40 -2.82 11.23
C ASP A 87 1.63 -3.65 10.17
N LEU A 88 1.24 -3.02 9.05
CA LEU A 88 0.61 -3.66 7.87
C LEU A 88 1.62 -4.10 6.81
#